data_AF-A0A0V1FIG6-F1
#
_entry.id   AF-A0A0V1FIG6-F1
#
_cell.length_a   1.000
_cell.length_b   1.000
_cell.length_c   1.000
_cell.angle_alpha   90.00
_cell.angle_beta   90.00
_cell.angle_gamma   90.00
#
_symmetry.space_group_name_H-M   'P 1'
#
loop_
_entity.id
_entity.type
_entity.pdbx_description
1 polymer ?
#
loop_
_entity_poly.entity_id
_entity_poly.type
_entity_poly.pdbx_seq_one_letter_code
_entity_poly.pdbx_strand_id
1 'polypeptide(L)'
;MSPTVDQLQLAMSCPFADYEYEVELFSYSPNAFVDSVYNFVHLQLESSITEVVNKSLTECEKSKRTQPQIDRIVTKAVVRVELRMKRLFQVLEKEVFNKVFRIPSHVALPEHAIHNGRYRYITQAEYEMLQTKRSKYERRICTLLDYITELDSEIHLIEELFDISTRLDAIEMDTKVNATCLPNIL
;
A
#
# COMPACT_ATOMS: atom_id res chain seq x y z
N MET A 1 2.93 31.64 20.19
CA MET A 1 2.41 30.87 21.34
C MET A 1 2.77 29.42 21.09
N SER A 2 3.65 28.87 21.91
CA SER A 2 4.20 27.53 21.75
C SER A 2 3.13 26.48 22.06
N PRO A 3 2.97 25.43 21.23
CA PRO A 3 2.06 24.35 21.55
C PRO A 3 2.61 23.61 22.76
N THR A 4 1.75 23.45 23.76
CA THR A 4 2.03 22.93 25.09
C THR A 4 2.40 21.45 25.05
N VAL A 5 3.38 21.12 25.89
CA VAL A 5 3.96 19.80 26.18
C VAL A 5 2.92 18.71 26.49
N ASP A 6 1.70 19.12 26.82
CA ASP A 6 0.59 18.22 27.22
C ASP A 6 0.02 17.38 26.07
N GLN A 7 0.12 17.82 24.81
CA GLN A 7 -0.37 17.02 23.67
C GLN A 7 0.56 15.85 23.31
N LEU A 8 1.83 15.90 23.72
CA LEU A 8 2.80 14.83 23.49
C LEU A 8 2.75 13.73 24.57
N GLN A 9 2.18 14.02 25.74
CA GLN A 9 2.06 13.03 26.82
C GLN A 9 0.85 12.11 26.68
N LEU A 10 -0.20 12.51 25.95
CA LEU A 10 -1.41 11.70 25.80
C LEU A 10 -1.26 10.50 24.85
N ALA A 11 -0.18 10.45 24.06
CA ALA A 11 0.12 9.33 23.18
C ALA A 11 0.88 8.18 23.89
N MET A 12 1.21 8.32 25.18
CA MET A 12 2.09 7.38 25.91
C MET A 12 1.38 6.36 26.81
N SER A 13 0.08 6.12 26.63
CA SER A 13 -0.63 5.16 27.48
C SER A 13 -1.63 4.33 26.69
N CYS A 14 -1.12 3.35 25.93
CA CYS A 14 -1.89 2.18 25.54
C CYS A 14 -0.94 0.98 25.31
N PRO A 15 -0.86 -0.03 26.21
CA PRO A 15 0.17 -1.07 26.20
C PRO A 15 0.06 -2.11 25.08
N PHE A 16 -0.80 -1.88 24.08
CA PHE A 16 -1.00 -2.75 22.92
C PHE A 16 -1.06 -1.99 21.58
N ALA A 17 -0.93 -0.65 21.59
CA ALA A 17 -0.94 0.20 20.38
C ALA A 17 0.47 0.48 19.83
N ASP A 18 1.50 -0.13 20.40
CA ASP A 18 2.85 0.42 20.34
C ASP A 18 3.61 0.22 19.02
N TYR A 19 3.12 -0.57 18.04
CA TYR A 19 3.89 -0.89 16.82
C TYR A 19 3.12 -0.84 15.50
N GLU A 20 1.96 -0.17 15.44
CA GLU A 20 1.20 -0.07 14.17
C GLU A 20 2.04 0.55 13.04
N TYR A 21 2.84 1.56 13.39
CA TYR A 21 3.72 2.26 12.45
C TYR A 21 4.86 1.38 11.94
N GLU A 22 5.45 0.59 12.82
CA GLU A 22 6.46 -0.41 12.49
C GLU A 22 5.87 -1.55 11.64
N VAL A 23 4.65 -1.99 11.95
CA VAL A 23 3.95 -3.01 11.17
C VAL A 23 3.67 -2.53 9.75
N GLU A 24 3.34 -1.26 9.56
CA GLU A 24 3.16 -0.66 8.23
C GLU A 24 4.46 -0.73 7.41
N LEU A 25 5.59 -0.38 8.00
CA LEU A 25 6.89 -0.45 7.32
C LEU A 25 7.34 -1.89 7.02
N PHE A 26 7.24 -2.78 7.99
CA PHE A 26 7.82 -4.13 7.90
C PHE A 26 6.84 -5.15 7.32
N SER A 27 5.54 -4.85 7.26
CA SER A 27 4.46 -5.78 6.90
C SER A 27 4.36 -7.02 7.80
N TYR A 28 5.05 -7.02 8.94
CA TYR A 28 4.93 -8.04 9.99
C TYR A 28 5.09 -7.39 11.37
N SER A 29 4.51 -8.02 12.39
CA SER A 29 4.71 -7.56 13.77
C SER A 29 6.11 -7.91 14.24
N PRO A 30 6.87 -6.95 14.79
CA PRO A 30 8.13 -7.24 15.46
C PRO A 30 8.01 -8.37 16.49
N ASN A 31 6.89 -8.47 17.22
CA ASN A 31 6.63 -9.54 18.17
C ASN A 31 6.63 -10.91 17.49
N ALA A 32 5.93 -11.02 16.36
CA ALA A 32 5.88 -12.25 15.58
C ALA A 32 7.26 -12.69 15.08
N PHE A 33 8.14 -11.73 14.76
CA PHE A 33 9.53 -12.03 14.40
C PHE A 33 10.30 -12.63 15.58
N VAL A 34 10.26 -11.98 16.75
CA VAL A 34 10.99 -12.46 17.95
C VAL A 34 10.48 -13.82 18.40
N ASP A 35 9.16 -14.04 18.38
CA ASP A 35 8.54 -15.33 18.70
C ASP A 35 9.00 -16.43 17.74
N SER A 36 9.08 -16.12 16.44
CA SER A 36 9.56 -17.08 15.43
C SER A 36 11.02 -17.47 15.68
N VAL A 37 11.88 -16.50 16.02
CA VAL A 37 13.29 -16.76 16.36
C VAL A 37 13.40 -17.59 17.63
N TYR A 38 12.61 -17.28 18.67
CA TYR A 38 12.57 -18.06 19.90
C TYR A 38 12.20 -19.51 19.63
N ASN A 39 11.11 -19.73 18.90
CA ASN A 39 10.62 -21.06 18.56
C ASN A 39 11.65 -21.86 17.76
N PHE A 40 12.29 -21.23 16.77
CA PHE A 40 13.35 -21.86 15.98
C PHE A 40 14.53 -22.31 16.86
N VAL A 41 15.01 -21.44 17.74
CA VAL A 41 16.13 -21.77 18.63
C VAL A 41 15.74 -22.83 19.65
N HIS A 42 14.50 -22.80 20.16
CA HIS A 42 13.99 -23.81 21.08
C HIS A 42 13.94 -25.20 20.44
N LEU A 43 13.42 -25.30 19.21
CA LEU A 43 13.41 -26.55 18.42
C LEU A 43 14.83 -27.11 18.22
N GLN A 44 15.79 -26.24 17.89
CA GLN A 44 17.18 -26.66 17.68
C GLN A 44 17.84 -27.15 18.98
N LEU A 45 17.52 -26.50 20.10
CA LEU A 45 18.00 -26.90 21.41
C LEU A 45 17.44 -28.27 21.80
N GLU A 46 16.14 -28.49 21.61
CA GLU A 46 15.47 -29.77 21.88
C GLU A 46 16.10 -30.92 21.06
N SER A 47 16.33 -30.67 19.77
CA SER A 47 17.03 -31.62 18.89
C SER A 47 18.44 -31.96 19.41
N SER A 48 19.21 -30.95 19.80
CA SER A 48 20.57 -31.11 20.31
C SER A 48 20.61 -31.87 21.64
N ILE A 49 19.68 -31.57 22.55
CA ILE A 49 19.52 -32.30 23.82
C ILE A 49 19.21 -33.77 23.53
N THR A 50 18.26 -34.05 22.64
CA THR A 50 17.85 -35.41 22.27
C THR A 50 19.03 -36.20 21.73
N GLU A 51 19.87 -35.59 20.89
CA GLU A 51 21.08 -36.23 20.36
C GLU A 51 22.09 -36.55 21.47
N VAL A 52 22.32 -35.63 22.40
CA VAL A 52 23.21 -35.86 23.55
C VAL A 52 22.69 -36.97 24.44
N VAL A 53 21.38 -37.01 24.72
CA VAL A 53 20.74 -38.07 25.51
C VAL A 53 20.93 -39.43 24.83
N ASN A 54 20.65 -39.53 23.53
CA ASN A 54 20.80 -40.78 22.77
C ASN A 54 22.26 -41.27 22.76
N LYS A 55 23.23 -40.37 22.60
CA LYS A 55 24.67 -40.72 22.73
C LYS A 55 25.04 -41.16 24.15
N SER A 56 24.51 -40.48 25.16
CA SER A 56 24.77 -40.82 26.56
C SER A 56 24.18 -42.17 26.96
N LEU A 57 23.02 -42.53 26.41
CA LEU A 57 22.36 -43.83 26.64
C LEU A 57 23.16 -44.98 26.01
N THR A 58 23.67 -44.81 24.80
CA THR A 58 24.53 -45.81 24.14
C THR A 58 25.88 -46.00 24.85
N GLU A 59 26.42 -44.96 25.51
CA GLU A 59 27.58 -45.08 26.40
C GLU A 59 27.22 -45.65 27.79
N CYS A 60 25.99 -45.48 28.25
CA CYS A 60 25.52 -45.99 29.54
C CYS A 60 25.40 -47.52 29.58
N GLU A 61 25.00 -48.14 28.47
CA GLU A 61 25.01 -49.60 28.31
C GLU A 61 26.40 -50.19 28.60
N LYS A 62 27.47 -49.42 28.39
CA LYS A 62 28.86 -49.81 28.68
C LYS A 62 29.30 -49.56 30.14
N SER A 63 28.62 -48.70 30.90
CA SER A 63 29.10 -48.17 32.20
C SER A 63 28.28 -48.56 33.44
N LYS A 64 27.26 -49.43 33.34
CA LYS A 64 26.42 -49.92 34.47
C LYS A 64 25.72 -48.80 35.29
N ARG A 65 25.58 -47.59 34.76
CA ARG A 65 24.71 -46.57 35.37
C ARG A 65 23.24 -46.90 35.10
N THR A 66 22.34 -46.54 36.01
CA THR A 66 20.90 -46.77 35.87
C THR A 66 20.29 -45.64 35.04
N GLN A 67 19.54 -45.98 33.97
CA GLN A 67 18.72 -45.07 33.15
C GLN A 67 18.07 -43.90 33.92
N PRO A 68 17.38 -44.12 35.06
CA PRO A 68 16.72 -43.03 35.80
C PRO A 68 17.66 -41.97 36.38
N GLN A 69 18.95 -42.29 36.60
CA GLN A 69 19.93 -41.29 37.05
C GLN A 69 20.32 -40.35 35.91
N ILE A 70 20.42 -40.86 34.69
CA ILE A 70 20.75 -40.07 33.50
C ILE A 70 19.58 -39.15 33.18
N ASP A 71 18.36 -39.69 33.14
CA ASP A 71 17.16 -38.89 32.89
C ASP A 71 17.06 -37.72 33.86
N ARG A 72 17.32 -37.94 35.15
CA ARG A 72 17.28 -36.88 36.17
C ARG A 72 18.36 -35.81 35.97
N ILE A 73 19.56 -36.18 35.53
CA ILE A 73 20.66 -35.25 35.22
C ILE A 73 20.31 -34.42 33.99
N VAL A 74 19.80 -35.08 32.95
CA VAL A 74 19.37 -34.46 31.70
C VAL A 74 18.25 -33.47 31.98
N THR A 75 17.15 -33.89 32.61
CA THR A 75 16.03 -32.98 32.94
C THR A 75 16.51 -31.76 33.73
N LYS A 76 17.42 -31.94 34.69
CA LYS A 76 17.98 -30.82 35.47
C LYS A 76 18.90 -29.90 34.64
N ALA A 77 19.54 -30.42 33.60
CA ALA A 77 20.32 -29.63 32.65
C ALA A 77 19.40 -28.85 31.71
N VAL A 78 18.41 -29.52 31.11
CA VAL A 78 17.41 -28.92 30.20
C VAL A 78 16.70 -27.75 30.86
N VAL A 79 16.11 -27.97 32.05
CA VAL A 79 15.40 -26.91 32.79
C VAL A 79 16.31 -25.70 33.05
N ARG A 80 17.60 -25.92 33.35
CA ARG A 80 18.54 -24.81 33.59
C ARG A 80 18.87 -24.06 32.30
N VAL A 81 18.99 -24.75 31.18
CA VAL A 81 19.23 -24.12 29.88
C VAL A 81 18.01 -23.32 29.45
N GLU A 82 16.81 -23.90 29.51
CA GLU A 82 15.55 -23.21 29.17
C GLU A 82 15.35 -21.93 29.99
N LEU A 83 15.58 -21.98 31.30
CA LEU A 83 15.44 -20.81 32.18
C LEU A 83 16.42 -19.70 31.82
N ARG A 84 17.63 -20.07 31.38
CA ARG A 84 18.65 -19.12 30.94
C ARG A 84 18.33 -18.56 29.56
N MET A 85 17.87 -19.40 28.65
CA MET A 85 17.42 -19.02 27.30
C MET A 85 16.27 -18.02 27.37
N LYS A 86 15.25 -18.28 28.20
CA LYS A 86 14.13 -17.36 28.40
C LYS A 86 14.60 -15.98 28.84
N ARG A 87 15.53 -15.90 29.80
CA ARG A 87 16.09 -14.61 30.26
C ARG A 87 16.88 -13.90 29.18
N LEU A 88 17.68 -14.62 28.39
CA LEU A 88 18.44 -14.04 27.28
C LEU A 88 17.51 -13.51 26.19
N PHE A 89 16.45 -14.25 25.87
CA PHE A 89 15.46 -13.82 24.89
C PHE A 89 14.66 -12.61 25.35
N GLN A 90 14.33 -12.48 26.63
CA GLN A 90 13.71 -11.25 27.16
C GLN A 90 14.60 -10.02 26.97
N VAL A 91 15.92 -10.17 27.11
CA VAL A 91 16.87 -9.08 26.85
C VAL A 91 16.97 -8.80 25.35
N LEU A 92 17.05 -9.84 24.53
CA LEU A 92 17.11 -9.73 23.07
C LEU A 92 15.86 -9.02 22.53
N GLU A 93 14.68 -9.46 22.97
CA GLU A 93 13.37 -8.89 22.63
C GLU A 93 13.37 -7.38 22.89
N LYS A 94 13.76 -6.96 24.10
CA LYS A 94 13.83 -5.55 24.47
C LYS A 94 14.81 -4.75 23.61
N GLU A 95 15.98 -5.30 23.30
CA GLU A 95 17.01 -4.61 22.51
C GLU A 95 16.60 -4.50 21.03
N VAL A 96 16.08 -5.60 20.47
CA VAL A 96 15.63 -5.68 19.09
C VAL A 96 14.45 -4.76 18.85
N PHE A 97 13.48 -4.71 19.77
CA PHE A 97 12.40 -3.73 19.67
C PHE A 97 12.92 -2.30 19.72
N ASN A 98 13.70 -1.93 20.73
CA ASN A 98 14.08 -0.54 20.92
C ASN A 98 15.08 0.00 19.89
N LYS A 99 15.92 -0.86 19.29
CA LYS A 99 17.03 -0.41 18.43
C LYS A 99 16.92 -0.80 16.97
N VAL A 100 16.25 -1.92 16.67
CA VAL A 100 16.18 -2.44 15.29
C VAL A 100 14.82 -2.13 14.67
N PHE A 101 13.74 -2.46 15.39
CA PHE A 101 12.40 -2.31 14.84
C PHE A 101 11.75 -0.96 15.15
N ARG A 102 12.11 -0.28 16.25
CA ARG A 102 11.48 1.00 16.60
C ARG A 102 11.77 2.07 15.56
N ILE A 103 10.70 2.62 14.99
CA ILE A 103 10.81 3.85 14.21
C ILE A 103 10.78 5.02 15.21
N PRO A 104 11.80 5.90 15.22
CA PRO A 104 11.79 7.05 16.12
C PRO A 104 10.59 7.95 15.86
N SER A 105 9.97 8.50 16.92
CA SER A 105 8.75 9.31 16.82
C SER A 105 8.88 10.59 15.97
N HIS A 106 10.11 11.05 15.73
CA HIS A 106 10.39 12.21 14.89
C HIS A 106 10.65 11.84 13.42
N VAL A 107 10.70 10.55 13.09
CA VAL A 107 10.88 10.05 11.73
C VAL A 107 9.52 9.62 11.20
N ALA A 108 9.12 10.26 10.10
CA ALA A 108 7.94 9.83 9.37
C ALA A 108 8.33 8.93 8.19
N LEU A 109 7.54 7.88 7.99
CA LEU A 109 7.57 7.02 6.83
C LEU A 109 7.37 7.82 5.54
N PRO A 110 7.95 7.37 4.42
CA PRO A 110 7.77 8.00 3.12
C PRO A 110 6.30 8.16 2.72
N GLU A 111 5.44 7.20 3.08
CA GLU A 111 3.99 7.23 2.83
C GLU A 111 3.30 8.40 3.53
N HIS A 112 3.84 8.80 4.68
CA HIS A 112 3.37 9.91 5.50
C HIS A 112 4.07 11.23 5.16
N ALA A 113 4.94 11.27 4.15
CA ALA A 113 5.69 12.47 3.79
C ALA A 113 4.80 13.66 3.38
N ILE A 114 3.55 13.41 2.98
CA ILE A 114 2.55 14.45 2.69
C ILE A 114 2.21 15.25 3.97
N HIS A 115 2.30 14.62 5.14
CA HIS A 115 2.08 15.24 6.45
C HIS A 115 3.31 15.97 7.01
N ASN A 116 4.50 15.83 6.40
CA ASN A 116 5.76 16.45 6.86
C ASN A 116 5.88 17.96 6.55
N GLY A 117 4.76 18.69 6.48
CA GLY A 117 4.75 20.15 6.44
C GLY A 117 5.07 20.82 5.10
N ARG A 118 5.36 20.05 4.03
CA ARG A 118 5.44 20.64 2.67
C ARG A 118 4.07 20.97 2.08
N TYR A 119 3.03 20.30 2.54
CA TYR A 119 1.65 20.57 2.16
C TYR A 119 0.91 21.09 3.40
N ARG A 120 0.27 22.26 3.25
CA ARG A 120 -0.63 22.77 4.29
C ARG A 120 -1.79 21.79 4.43
N TYR A 121 -2.13 21.40 5.66
CA TYR A 121 -3.37 20.68 5.94
C TYR A 121 -4.53 21.48 5.36
N ILE A 122 -5.20 20.90 4.36
CA ILE A 122 -6.38 21.47 3.75
C ILE A 122 -7.50 21.35 4.78
N THR A 123 -8.13 22.46 5.13
CA THR A 123 -9.28 22.43 6.03
C THR A 123 -10.44 21.71 5.36
N GLN A 124 -11.34 21.12 6.15
CA GLN A 124 -12.53 20.43 5.61
C GLN A 124 -13.33 21.33 4.65
N ALA A 125 -13.48 22.61 5.00
CA ALA A 125 -14.15 23.60 4.16
C ALA A 125 -13.42 23.87 2.83
N GLU A 126 -12.09 23.93 2.84
CA GLU A 126 -11.29 24.08 1.62
C GLU A 126 -11.41 22.84 0.73
N TYR A 127 -11.44 21.64 1.31
CA TYR A 127 -11.66 20.40 0.57
C TYR A 127 -13.03 20.36 -0.11
N GLU A 128 -14.09 20.72 0.63
CA GLU A 128 -15.46 20.81 0.10
C GLU A 128 -15.60 21.87 -0.99
N MET A 129 -14.94 23.03 -0.82
CA MET A 129 -14.86 24.06 -1.85
C MET A 129 -14.17 23.53 -3.12
N LEU A 130 -13.05 22.81 -2.99
CA LEU A 130 -12.34 22.22 -4.12
C LEU A 130 -13.19 21.18 -4.85
N GLN A 131 -13.90 20.33 -4.12
CA GLN A 131 -14.84 19.37 -4.71
C GLN A 131 -15.96 20.07 -5.49
N THR A 132 -16.52 21.13 -4.91
CA THR A 132 -17.56 21.93 -5.58
C THR A 132 -17.04 22.58 -6.86
N LYS A 133 -15.82 23.15 -6.83
CA LYS A 133 -15.16 23.71 -8.02
C LYS A 133 -14.92 22.65 -9.08
N ARG A 134 -14.43 21.47 -8.68
CA ARG A 134 -14.21 20.33 -9.58
C ARG A 134 -15.51 19.98 -10.31
N SER A 135 -16.59 19.75 -9.58
CA SER A 135 -17.89 19.40 -10.20
C SER A 135 -18.42 20.52 -11.11
N LYS A 136 -18.16 21.79 -10.78
CA LYS A 136 -18.54 22.92 -11.64
C LYS A 136 -17.77 22.91 -12.97
N TYR A 137 -16.46 22.62 -12.92
CA TYR A 137 -15.65 22.54 -14.14
C TYR A 137 -16.02 21.31 -14.98
N GLU A 138 -16.27 20.16 -14.36
CA GLU A 138 -16.72 18.95 -15.06
C GLU A 138 -18.03 19.21 -15.83
N ARG A 139 -19.04 19.84 -15.20
CA ARG A 139 -20.27 20.22 -15.90
C ARG A 139 -20.03 21.16 -17.07
N ARG A 140 -19.15 22.16 -16.88
CA ARG A 140 -18.83 23.13 -17.94
C ARG A 140 -18.12 22.46 -19.11
N ILE A 141 -17.26 21.48 -18.85
CA ILE A 141 -16.62 20.68 -19.90
C ILE A 141 -17.68 19.92 -20.70
N CYS A 142 -18.63 19.25 -20.04
CA CYS A 142 -19.72 18.55 -20.73
C CYS A 142 -20.52 19.49 -21.63
N THR A 143 -20.97 20.64 -21.11
CA THR A 143 -21.74 21.62 -21.91
C THR A 143 -20.95 22.14 -23.11
N LEU A 144 -19.64 22.36 -22.97
CA LEU A 144 -18.79 22.78 -24.08
C LEU A 144 -18.61 21.69 -25.12
N LEU A 145 -18.53 20.41 -24.70
CA LEU A 145 -18.48 19.28 -25.62
C LEU A 145 -19.79 19.15 -26.39
N ASP A 146 -20.94 19.25 -25.72
CA ASP A 146 -22.25 19.23 -26.37
C ASP A 146 -22.36 20.35 -27.43
N TYR A 147 -21.93 21.57 -27.07
CA TYR A 147 -21.92 22.70 -28.00
C TYR A 147 -20.99 22.49 -29.21
N ILE A 148 -19.81 21.88 -29.01
CA ILE A 148 -18.92 21.53 -30.12
C ILE A 148 -19.61 20.53 -31.06
N THR A 149 -20.30 19.52 -30.52
CA THR A 149 -21.01 18.54 -31.36
C THR A 149 -22.17 19.17 -32.15
N GLU A 150 -22.87 20.14 -31.57
CA GLU A 150 -23.89 20.91 -32.29
C GLU A 150 -23.27 21.70 -33.45
N LEU A 151 -22.17 22.43 -33.20
CA LEU A 151 -21.47 23.18 -34.24
C LEU A 151 -20.94 22.28 -35.37
N ASP A 152 -20.38 21.12 -35.05
CA ASP A 152 -19.92 20.16 -36.06
C ASP A 152 -21.10 19.68 -36.93
N SER A 153 -22.28 19.48 -36.34
CA SER A 153 -23.49 19.13 -37.09
C SER A 153 -23.97 20.25 -38.01
N GLU A 154 -23.90 21.51 -37.56
CA GLU A 154 -24.25 22.68 -38.37
C GLU A 154 -23.27 22.84 -39.56
N ILE A 155 -21.97 22.69 -39.30
CA ILE A 155 -20.95 22.72 -40.35
C ILE A 155 -21.24 21.65 -41.40
N HIS A 156 -21.55 20.43 -40.98
CA HIS A 156 -21.88 19.34 -41.91
C HIS A 156 -23.10 19.66 -42.79
N LEU A 157 -24.17 20.21 -42.21
CA LEU A 157 -25.34 20.64 -42.98
C LEU A 157 -25.02 21.75 -43.98
N ILE A 158 -24.15 22.70 -43.61
CA ILE A 158 -23.70 23.76 -44.51
C ILE A 158 -22.90 23.17 -45.69
N GLU A 159 -22.02 22.21 -45.43
CA GLU A 159 -21.27 21.50 -46.47
C GLU A 159 -22.19 20.75 -47.44
N GLU A 160 -23.21 20.05 -46.93
CA GLU A 160 -24.22 19.37 -47.75
C GLU A 160 -25.02 20.35 -48.62
N LEU A 161 -25.46 21.49 -48.06
CA LEU A 161 -26.15 22.52 -48.81
C LEU A 161 -25.27 23.11 -49.91
N PHE A 162 -23.98 23.29 -49.63
CA PHE A 162 -23.02 23.76 -50.62
C PHE A 162 -22.87 22.75 -51.78
N ASP A 163 -22.73 21.46 -51.49
CA ASP A 163 -22.67 20.40 -52.52
C ASP A 163 -23.94 20.41 -53.39
N ILE A 164 -25.12 20.46 -52.78
CA ILE A 164 -26.40 20.54 -53.51
C ILE A 164 -26.45 21.78 -54.41
N SER A 165 -26.03 22.94 -53.91
CA SER A 165 -26.00 24.18 -54.70
C SER A 165 -25.11 24.02 -55.93
N THR A 166 -23.90 23.48 -55.77
CA THR A 166 -22.98 23.28 -56.90
C THR A 166 -23.54 22.32 -57.95
N ARG A 167 -24.26 21.28 -57.52
CA ARG A 167 -24.94 20.32 -58.41
C ARG A 167 -26.11 20.98 -59.16
N LEU A 168 -26.87 21.85 -58.51
CA LEU A 168 -27.95 22.61 -59.15
C LEU A 168 -27.39 23.58 -60.19
N ASP A 169 -26.31 24.29 -59.88
CA ASP A 169 -25.62 25.18 -60.83
C ASP A 169 -25.15 24.42 -62.07
N ALA A 170 -24.61 23.21 -61.90
CA ALA A 170 -24.20 22.36 -63.01
C ALA A 170 -25.38 21.94 -63.90
N ILE A 171 -26.51 21.54 -63.31
CA ILE A 171 -27.74 21.20 -64.04
C ILE A 171 -28.28 22.42 -64.80
N GLU A 172 -28.24 23.61 -64.19
CA GLU A 172 -28.67 24.85 -64.83
C GLU A 172 -27.79 25.16 -66.05
N MET A 173 -26.47 24.97 -65.95
CA MET A 173 -25.56 25.13 -67.09
C MET A 173 -25.88 24.11 -68.20
N ASP A 174 -26.05 22.83 -67.87
CA ASP A 174 -26.37 21.79 -68.86
C ASP A 174 -27.72 22.03 -69.57
N THR A 175 -28.74 22.48 -68.84
CA THR A 175 -30.05 22.81 -69.42
C THR A 175 -29.98 24.03 -70.34
N LYS A 176 -29.20 25.06 -69.99
CA LYS A 176 -28.93 26.21 -70.87
C LYS A 176 -28.22 25.79 -72.16
N VAL A 177 -27.20 24.94 -72.07
CA VAL A 177 -26.47 24.41 -73.24
C VAL A 177 -27.41 23.59 -74.14
N ASN A 178 -28.22 22.71 -73.57
CA ASN A 178 -29.15 21.88 -74.34
C ASN A 178 -30.28 22.69 -75.01
N ALA A 179 -30.77 23.75 -74.36
CA ALA A 179 -31.77 24.66 -74.94
C ALA A 179 -31.22 25.42 -76.17
N THR A 180 -29.93 25.76 -76.18
CA THR A 180 -29.27 26.39 -77.34
C THR A 180 -28.91 25.43 -78.48
N CYS A 181 -28.94 24.12 -78.24
CA CYS A 181 -28.58 23.08 -79.22
C CYS A 181 -29.78 22.39 -79.88
N LEU A 182 -31.03 22.82 -79.61
CA LEU A 182 -32.21 22.30 -80.31
C LEU A 182 -32.10 22.63 -81.81
N PRO A 183 -32.13 21.64 -82.72
CA PRO A 183 -32.13 21.91 -84.14
C PRO A 183 -33.41 22.64 -84.50
N ASN A 184 -33.29 23.73 -85.28
CA ASN A 184 -34.42 24.33 -85.99
C ASN A 184 -34.97 23.27 -86.95
N ILE A 185 -35.96 22.51 -86.49
CA ILE A 185 -36.78 21.66 -87.35
C ILE A 185 -37.79 22.59 -88.00
N LEU A 186 -37.41 23.08 -89.18
CA LEU A 186 -38.30 23.64 -90.21
C LEU A 186 -38.79 22.49 -91.11
#